data_AF-A0A4Q3UCM0-F1
#
_entry.id   AF-A0A4Q3UCM0-F1
#
_cell.length_a   1.000
_cell.length_b   1.000
_cell.length_c   1.000
_cell.angle_alpha   90.00
_cell.angle_beta   90.00
_cell.angle_gamma   90.00
#
_symmetry.space_group_name_H-M   'P 1'
#
loop_
_entity.id
_entity.type
_entity.pdbx_description
1 polymer ?
#
loop_
_entity_poly.entity_id
_entity_poly.type
_entity_poly.pdbx_seq_one_letter_code
_entity_poly.pdbx_strand_id
1 'polypeptide(L)'
;MRQSSKGTLMSSPSAPNTLTRMSAAAPTAPLAWTGERMVPNASDLVTEAFHWQRYTFFRPWYAGARVIDAASGEGYGTAYAALFAIDALGIDVDSQAVSHAAARYPRARFATADVSDFDYSGADLVLSFETIEHVPDPAAFLASLNRCKGTIVVSTPNRRKHSPGNSVDDKPWNEYHTVEWTPEEFAVLVQASFPNRNVRFLSQEDRWPGIIQPGLDPEARYTIAVIDGGELPEWPRIGLAMPCCGETEAAAVACTRLSMHYPGRLQVSLVAQGCEEEGLTRLRTESQTIPHVIDLVETPKNLGYGQGANLALQRLREKGFDLYGVTNDDVIPAPDCLPQLAAAAQGLEAAGHKVGMIGPVSNEISGEQRVQIGGYSTLPEMHDRALAWGSERHSHVDCVAQVRGLFFLMSQECLDTVGGFDPIFGLGNFEDDDLNLRCRLGGFPLWTAPGAFLHHVGSSSFKRLDLDYEDGMARNLALFLEKWQTEEFGEAMSRAALPDGLDPFVALDAKPPRSAHLISINGAPVDLVHQASEIDLASWIVTKLRDKPREARIALLDALAKV
;
A
#
# COMPACT_ATOMS: atom_id res chain seq x y z
N MET A 1 -61.31 15.71 14.20
CA MET A 1 -60.58 16.17 12.99
C MET A 1 -59.34 16.93 13.43
N ARG A 2 -58.17 16.53 12.88
CA ARG A 2 -56.88 17.26 12.90
C ARG A 2 -56.19 17.39 14.26
N GLN A 3 -54.87 17.37 14.42
CA GLN A 3 -53.72 16.76 13.73
C GLN A 3 -52.53 17.00 14.68
N SER A 4 -51.54 16.12 14.64
CA SER A 4 -50.28 16.13 15.39
C SER A 4 -49.44 17.41 15.23
N SER A 5 -48.64 17.76 16.23
CA SER A 5 -47.36 18.46 16.00
C SER A 5 -46.27 17.91 16.92
N LYS A 6 -45.22 17.37 16.28
CA LYS A 6 -43.91 17.03 16.85
C LYS A 6 -43.09 18.32 16.98
N GLY A 7 -42.40 18.49 18.10
CA GLY A 7 -41.47 19.59 18.33
C GLY A 7 -40.11 19.32 17.68
N THR A 8 -39.66 20.29 16.89
CA THR A 8 -38.35 20.35 16.21
C THR A 8 -37.30 20.91 17.17
N LEU A 9 -36.20 20.19 17.37
CA LEU A 9 -35.00 20.69 18.06
C LEU A 9 -34.16 21.53 17.09
N MET A 10 -33.70 22.67 17.60
CA MET A 10 -33.06 23.76 16.90
C MET A 10 -31.67 23.41 16.35
N SER A 11 -31.43 23.83 15.11
CA SER A 11 -30.12 23.91 14.48
C SER A 11 -29.32 25.11 15.03
N SER A 12 -28.06 24.90 15.38
CA SER A 12 -27.08 25.96 15.67
C SER A 12 -26.30 26.35 14.40
N PRO A 13 -25.77 27.58 14.32
CA PRO A 13 -25.49 28.25 13.06
C PRO A 13 -24.09 27.94 12.49
N SER A 14 -24.03 27.78 11.18
CA SER A 14 -22.82 27.63 10.38
C SER A 14 -21.98 28.91 10.38
N ALA A 15 -20.69 28.77 10.73
CA ALA A 15 -19.69 29.81 10.50
C ALA A 15 -19.30 29.85 9.01
N PRO A 16 -19.09 31.02 8.39
CA PRO A 16 -18.71 31.12 6.99
C PRO A 16 -17.22 30.81 6.81
N ASN A 17 -16.91 29.64 6.25
CA ASN A 17 -15.57 29.28 5.79
C ASN A 17 -15.33 29.94 4.41
N THR A 18 -14.80 31.15 4.39
CA THR A 18 -14.18 31.72 3.19
C THR A 18 -12.79 31.12 2.99
N LEU A 19 -12.74 29.89 2.50
CA LEU A 19 -11.57 29.35 1.81
C LEU A 19 -11.74 29.69 0.34
N THR A 20 -10.88 30.59 -0.14
CA THR A 20 -10.71 30.92 -1.55
C THR A 20 -10.54 29.62 -2.34
N ARG A 21 -11.56 29.24 -3.13
CA ARG A 21 -11.44 28.15 -4.10
C ARG A 21 -10.35 28.52 -5.09
N MET A 22 -9.14 28.03 -4.89
CA MET A 22 -8.22 27.83 -6.00
C MET A 22 -8.90 26.80 -6.91
N SER A 23 -9.38 27.27 -8.05
CA SER A 23 -9.86 26.41 -9.14
C SER A 23 -8.71 25.49 -9.52
N ALA A 24 -8.74 24.24 -9.08
CA ALA A 24 -7.80 23.24 -9.59
C ALA A 24 -8.02 23.15 -11.10
N ALA A 25 -6.96 23.36 -11.89
CA ALA A 25 -7.00 23.19 -13.33
C ALA A 25 -7.56 21.80 -13.68
N ALA A 26 -8.27 21.71 -14.81
CA ALA A 26 -8.72 20.42 -15.32
C ALA A 26 -7.49 19.51 -15.55
N PRO A 27 -7.58 18.21 -15.21
CA PRO A 27 -6.47 17.27 -15.40
C PRO A 27 -6.05 17.24 -16.88
N THR A 28 -4.73 17.28 -17.12
CA THR A 28 -4.17 17.15 -18.47
C THR A 28 -4.34 15.71 -18.93
N ALA A 29 -4.96 15.50 -20.10
CA ALA A 29 -5.13 14.16 -20.66
C ALA A 29 -3.76 13.49 -20.89
N PRO A 30 -3.62 12.18 -20.60
CA PRO A 30 -2.36 11.45 -20.79
C PRO A 30 -1.93 11.45 -22.27
N LEU A 31 -0.62 11.33 -22.52
CA LEU A 31 -0.12 11.09 -23.87
C LEU A 31 -0.58 9.72 -24.39
N ALA A 32 -0.63 9.56 -25.71
CA ALA A 32 -0.91 8.25 -26.30
C ALA A 32 0.29 7.32 -26.12
N TRP A 33 0.05 6.08 -25.70
CA TRP A 33 1.10 5.07 -25.62
C TRP A 33 1.38 4.47 -27.01
N THR A 34 2.58 4.75 -27.54
CA THR A 34 3.05 4.25 -28.85
C THR A 34 4.01 3.05 -28.73
N GLY A 35 4.42 2.70 -27.50
CA GLY A 35 5.50 1.76 -27.23
C GLY A 35 6.90 2.41 -27.15
N GLU A 36 7.04 3.68 -27.53
CA GLU A 36 8.33 4.40 -27.45
C GLU A 36 8.69 4.79 -26.01
N ARG A 37 7.70 5.19 -25.21
CA ARG A 37 7.88 5.71 -23.85
C ARG A 37 6.83 5.15 -22.90
N MET A 38 7.19 5.05 -21.63
CA MET A 38 6.23 4.69 -20.58
C MET A 38 5.26 5.86 -20.33
N VAL A 39 3.96 5.54 -20.30
CA VAL A 39 2.87 6.47 -19.96
C VAL A 39 2.05 5.85 -18.82
N PRO A 40 2.04 6.42 -17.61
CA PRO A 40 1.31 5.89 -16.46
C PRO A 40 -0.17 5.67 -16.77
N ASN A 41 -0.69 4.51 -16.39
CA ASN A 41 -2.06 4.04 -16.63
C ASN A 41 -2.46 3.83 -18.11
N ALA A 42 -1.55 4.01 -19.07
CA ALA A 42 -1.79 3.74 -20.49
C ALA A 42 -0.89 2.63 -21.05
N SER A 43 0.33 2.49 -20.50
CA SER A 43 1.22 1.36 -20.78
C SER A 43 0.69 0.05 -20.17
N ASP A 44 1.21 -1.08 -20.64
CA ASP A 44 0.96 -2.36 -19.98
C ASP A 44 1.52 -2.38 -18.54
N LEU A 45 0.96 -3.23 -17.70
CA LEU A 45 1.27 -3.25 -16.27
C LEU A 45 2.73 -3.59 -15.96
N VAL A 46 3.40 -4.41 -16.78
CA VAL A 46 4.80 -4.81 -16.56
C VAL A 46 5.72 -3.63 -16.84
N THR A 47 5.54 -2.99 -18.00
CA THR A 47 6.29 -1.78 -18.37
C THR A 47 6.09 -0.68 -17.32
N GLU A 48 4.85 -0.42 -16.91
CA GLU A 48 4.56 0.61 -15.91
C GLU A 48 5.20 0.28 -14.54
N ALA A 49 5.01 -0.93 -14.02
CA ALA A 49 5.53 -1.31 -12.71
C ALA A 49 7.06 -1.23 -12.67
N PHE A 50 7.75 -1.80 -13.67
CA PHE A 50 9.20 -1.91 -13.64
C PHE A 50 9.85 -0.53 -13.75
N HIS A 51 9.24 0.38 -14.52
CA HIS A 51 9.72 1.73 -14.67
C HIS A 51 9.47 2.58 -13.42
N TRP A 52 8.30 2.44 -12.77
CA TRP A 52 8.04 3.07 -11.47
C TRP A 52 9.01 2.59 -10.40
N GLN A 53 9.29 1.29 -10.34
CA GLN A 53 10.18 0.71 -9.33
C GLN A 53 11.59 1.28 -9.39
N ARG A 54 12.13 1.62 -10.56
CA ARG A 54 13.42 2.30 -10.64
C ARG A 54 13.37 3.67 -9.99
N TYR A 55 12.32 4.45 -10.25
CA TYR A 55 12.13 5.74 -9.59
C TYR A 55 11.88 5.60 -8.08
N THR A 56 11.08 4.64 -7.63
CA THR A 56 10.82 4.46 -6.19
C THR A 56 12.03 3.87 -5.47
N PHE A 57 12.80 2.98 -6.10
CA PHE A 57 14.01 2.38 -5.51
C PHE A 57 15.04 3.44 -5.10
N PHE A 58 15.30 4.42 -5.97
CA PHE A 58 16.27 5.50 -5.71
C PHE A 58 15.70 6.68 -4.91
N ARG A 59 14.46 6.60 -4.42
CA ARG A 59 13.82 7.65 -3.59
C ARG A 59 14.71 8.19 -2.46
N PRO A 60 15.47 7.37 -1.69
CA PRO A 60 16.30 7.90 -0.61
C PRO A 60 17.39 8.88 -1.06
N TRP A 61 17.78 8.85 -2.34
CA TRP A 61 18.81 9.73 -2.90
C TRP A 61 18.27 11.07 -3.40
N TYR A 62 16.94 11.25 -3.46
CA TYR A 62 16.35 12.51 -3.89
C TYR A 62 16.48 13.59 -2.82
N ALA A 63 16.40 13.20 -1.54
CA ALA A 63 16.47 14.13 -0.42
C ALA A 63 17.76 14.97 -0.46
N GLY A 64 17.61 16.29 -0.60
CA GLY A 64 18.75 17.22 -0.64
C GLY A 64 19.50 17.28 -1.97
N ALA A 65 19.07 16.58 -3.01
CA ALA A 65 19.72 16.59 -4.32
C ALA A 65 19.08 17.60 -5.28
N ARG A 66 19.89 18.13 -6.21
CA ARG A 66 19.42 18.68 -7.49
C ARG A 66 19.41 17.55 -8.51
N VAL A 67 18.21 17.12 -8.90
CA VAL A 67 17.99 15.96 -9.76
C VAL A 67 17.83 16.40 -11.21
N ILE A 68 18.51 15.71 -12.13
CA ILE A 68 18.22 15.79 -13.57
C ILE A 68 17.74 14.42 -14.03
N ASP A 69 16.57 14.40 -14.64
CA ASP A 69 15.94 13.22 -15.23
C ASP A 69 16.08 13.31 -16.76
N ALA A 70 17.02 12.55 -17.31
CA ALA A 70 17.42 12.59 -18.70
C ALA A 70 16.59 11.62 -19.55
N ALA A 71 15.91 12.15 -20.56
CA ALA A 71 14.81 11.52 -21.29
C ALA A 71 13.61 11.24 -20.37
N SER A 72 13.12 12.31 -19.74
CA SER A 72 12.04 12.26 -18.75
C SER A 72 10.67 11.80 -19.30
N GLY A 73 10.53 11.69 -20.63
CA GLY A 73 9.30 11.28 -21.28
C GLY A 73 8.14 12.23 -20.94
N GLU A 74 7.04 11.67 -20.44
CA GLU A 74 5.89 12.48 -20.02
C GLU A 74 6.04 13.14 -18.64
N GLY A 75 7.12 12.85 -17.89
CA GLY A 75 7.55 13.62 -16.72
C GLY A 75 7.15 13.10 -15.33
N TYR A 76 6.46 11.95 -15.22
CA TYR A 76 6.01 11.42 -13.92
C TYR A 76 7.18 11.11 -12.97
N GLY A 77 8.31 10.62 -13.50
CA GLY A 77 9.52 10.31 -12.72
C GLY A 77 10.17 11.56 -12.14
N THR A 78 10.33 12.59 -12.98
CA THR A 78 10.77 13.93 -12.55
C THR A 78 9.84 14.51 -11.49
N ALA A 79 8.52 14.39 -11.69
CA ALA A 79 7.51 14.88 -10.75
C ALA A 79 7.58 14.17 -9.40
N TYR A 80 7.86 12.86 -9.41
CA TYR A 80 8.10 12.07 -8.21
C TYR A 80 9.35 12.51 -7.48
N ALA A 81 10.48 12.69 -8.18
CA ALA A 81 11.71 13.21 -7.59
C ALA A 81 11.53 14.62 -6.98
N ALA A 82 10.74 15.48 -7.64
CA ALA A 82 10.42 16.83 -7.18
C ALA A 82 9.64 16.88 -5.85
N LEU A 83 9.09 15.76 -5.37
CA LEU A 83 8.50 15.69 -4.04
C LEU A 83 9.56 15.82 -2.94
N PHE A 84 10.79 15.36 -3.20
CA PHE A 84 11.82 15.20 -2.16
C PHE A 84 13.09 16.01 -2.44
N ALA A 85 13.37 16.27 -3.73
CA ALA A 85 14.54 17.00 -4.19
C ALA A 85 14.48 18.49 -3.85
N ILE A 86 15.66 19.13 -3.81
CA ILE A 86 15.75 20.60 -3.75
C ILE A 86 15.17 21.20 -5.03
N ASP A 87 15.48 20.55 -6.16
CA ASP A 87 15.02 20.90 -7.50
C ASP A 87 15.09 19.65 -8.38
N ALA A 88 14.15 19.50 -9.31
CA ALA A 88 14.12 18.40 -10.27
C ALA A 88 13.84 18.95 -11.67
N LEU A 89 14.72 18.62 -12.62
CA LEU A 89 14.62 19.02 -14.02
C LEU A 89 14.51 17.77 -14.90
N GLY A 90 13.38 17.63 -15.59
CA GLY A 90 13.20 16.66 -16.66
C GLY A 90 13.63 17.25 -17.99
N ILE A 91 14.43 16.52 -18.75
CA ILE A 91 14.77 16.91 -20.13
C ILE A 91 14.34 15.83 -21.11
N ASP A 92 13.79 16.26 -22.24
CA ASP A 92 13.40 15.36 -23.31
C ASP A 92 13.58 16.05 -24.68
N VAL A 93 13.84 15.27 -25.72
CA VAL A 93 13.99 15.80 -27.08
C VAL A 93 12.63 16.16 -27.69
N ASP A 94 11.55 15.49 -27.25
CA ASP A 94 10.19 15.74 -27.73
C ASP A 94 9.55 16.94 -27.03
N SER A 95 9.50 18.07 -27.73
CA SER A 95 8.85 19.30 -27.25
C SER A 95 7.36 19.13 -26.87
N GLN A 96 6.64 18.16 -27.46
CA GLN A 96 5.25 17.89 -27.08
C GLN A 96 5.19 17.19 -25.72
N ALA A 97 6.08 16.23 -25.47
CA ALA A 97 6.20 15.56 -24.18
C ALA A 97 6.56 16.55 -23.07
N VAL A 98 7.56 17.41 -23.32
CA VAL A 98 7.95 18.49 -22.39
C VAL A 98 6.79 19.44 -22.09
N SER A 99 6.03 19.84 -23.12
CA SER A 99 4.87 20.73 -22.93
C SER A 99 3.76 20.06 -22.11
N HIS A 100 3.51 18.77 -22.34
CA HIS A 100 2.59 17.97 -21.54
C HIS A 100 3.06 17.88 -20.07
N ALA A 101 4.32 17.51 -19.86
CA ALA A 101 4.92 17.34 -18.55
C ALA A 101 4.85 18.63 -17.72
N ALA A 102 5.22 19.77 -18.33
CA ALA A 102 5.16 21.07 -17.68
C ALA A 102 3.73 21.50 -17.30
N ALA A 103 2.73 21.14 -18.11
CA ALA A 103 1.33 21.41 -17.80
C ALA A 103 0.78 20.52 -16.68
N ARG A 104 1.18 19.24 -16.66
CA ARG A 104 0.69 18.23 -15.71
C ARG A 104 1.38 18.30 -14.35
N TYR A 105 2.69 18.59 -14.31
CA TYR A 105 3.53 18.48 -13.13
C TYR A 105 4.19 19.82 -12.75
N PRO A 106 3.44 20.81 -12.23
CA PRO A 106 3.91 22.19 -12.06
C PRO A 106 5.00 22.38 -11.00
N ARG A 107 5.32 21.35 -10.20
CA ARG A 107 6.41 21.38 -9.21
C ARG A 107 7.77 21.04 -9.79
N ALA A 108 7.81 20.27 -10.86
CA ALA A 108 9.03 19.93 -11.57
C ALA A 108 9.28 20.96 -12.68
N ARG A 109 10.55 21.10 -13.08
CA ARG A 109 10.92 21.88 -14.26
C ARG A 109 11.11 20.93 -15.43
N PHE A 110 10.78 21.39 -16.63
CA PHE A 110 10.98 20.63 -17.85
C PHE A 110 11.61 21.50 -18.93
N ALA A 111 12.49 20.92 -19.74
CA ALA A 111 13.12 21.60 -20.86
C ALA A 111 13.31 20.67 -22.05
N THR A 112 13.13 21.21 -23.26
CA THR A 112 13.45 20.47 -24.50
C THR A 112 14.95 20.52 -24.74
N ALA A 113 15.61 19.36 -24.73
CA ALA A 113 17.05 19.25 -24.96
C ALA A 113 17.44 17.85 -25.45
N ASP A 114 18.57 17.76 -26.16
CA ASP A 114 19.22 16.50 -26.49
C ASP A 114 20.09 16.05 -25.30
N VAL A 115 19.80 14.88 -24.75
CA VAL A 115 20.55 14.28 -23.64
C VAL A 115 22.04 14.10 -23.95
N SER A 116 22.40 13.98 -25.22
CA SER A 116 23.77 13.79 -25.71
C SER A 116 24.60 15.08 -25.75
N ASP A 117 23.96 16.25 -25.66
CA ASP A 117 24.63 17.56 -25.64
C ASP A 117 24.23 18.45 -24.45
N PHE A 118 23.57 17.88 -23.44
CA PHE A 118 23.12 18.62 -22.27
C PHE A 118 24.22 18.81 -21.20
N ASP A 119 24.26 19.96 -20.53
CA ASP A 119 25.21 20.21 -19.44
C ASP A 119 24.67 19.71 -18.09
N TYR A 120 25.18 18.55 -17.65
CA TYR A 120 24.86 17.96 -16.34
C TYR A 120 25.74 18.44 -15.19
N SER A 121 26.63 19.42 -15.39
CA SER A 121 27.60 19.86 -14.38
C SER A 121 26.95 20.40 -13.09
N GLY A 122 25.70 20.86 -13.18
CA GLY A 122 24.91 21.36 -12.05
C GLY A 122 24.14 20.30 -11.25
N ALA A 123 24.17 19.03 -11.65
CA ALA A 123 23.41 17.96 -11.01
C ALA A 123 24.17 17.33 -9.84
N ASP A 124 23.44 17.00 -8.78
CA ASP A 124 23.93 16.14 -7.69
C ASP A 124 23.54 14.66 -7.95
N LEU A 125 22.45 14.45 -8.68
CA LEU A 125 21.96 13.15 -9.13
C LEU A 125 21.42 13.26 -10.56
N VAL A 126 21.87 12.38 -11.44
CA VAL A 126 21.28 12.19 -12.77
C VAL A 126 20.62 10.82 -12.84
N LEU A 127 19.36 10.78 -13.27
CA LEU A 127 18.63 9.56 -13.59
C LEU A 127 18.45 9.50 -15.10
N SER A 128 18.59 8.32 -15.70
CA SER A 128 18.24 8.07 -17.09
C SER A 128 17.84 6.61 -17.25
N PHE A 129 16.55 6.35 -17.38
CA PHE A 129 16.04 4.99 -17.45
C PHE A 129 15.51 4.71 -18.84
N GLU A 130 16.03 3.64 -19.46
CA GLU A 130 15.61 3.18 -20.79
C GLU A 130 15.75 4.30 -21.84
N THR A 131 17.00 4.70 -22.11
CA THR A 131 17.34 5.89 -22.92
C THR A 131 18.52 5.64 -23.84
N ILE A 132 19.59 5.00 -23.34
CA ILE A 132 20.84 4.81 -24.08
C ILE A 132 20.65 3.98 -25.36
N GLU A 133 19.67 3.09 -25.37
CA GLU A 133 19.24 2.29 -26.51
C GLU A 133 18.52 3.12 -27.58
N HIS A 134 17.94 4.27 -27.23
CA HIS A 134 17.22 5.15 -28.16
C HIS A 134 18.14 6.19 -28.83
N VAL A 135 19.26 6.55 -28.20
CA VAL A 135 20.12 7.62 -28.73
C VAL A 135 20.93 7.16 -29.95
N PRO A 136 21.09 7.99 -31.00
CA PRO A 136 21.89 7.62 -32.17
C PRO A 136 23.38 7.40 -31.89
N ASP A 137 23.92 8.09 -30.89
CA ASP A 137 25.32 7.98 -30.46
C ASP A 137 25.41 7.76 -28.93
N PRO A 138 25.41 6.49 -28.49
CA PRO A 138 25.55 6.14 -27.07
C PRO A 138 26.84 6.68 -26.43
N ALA A 139 27.93 6.81 -27.20
CA ALA A 139 29.20 7.30 -26.69
C ALA A 139 29.14 8.81 -26.39
N ALA A 140 28.52 9.60 -27.27
CA ALA A 140 28.25 11.01 -27.03
C ALA A 140 27.38 11.21 -25.78
N PHE A 141 26.32 10.40 -25.62
CA PHE A 141 25.47 10.44 -24.43
C PHE A 141 26.22 10.14 -23.14
N LEU A 142 27.00 9.05 -23.08
CA LEU A 142 27.80 8.72 -21.89
C LEU A 142 28.87 9.79 -21.59
N ALA A 143 29.49 10.38 -22.63
CA ALA A 143 30.43 11.49 -22.46
C ALA A 143 29.75 12.75 -21.90
N SER A 144 28.52 13.03 -22.33
CA SER A 144 27.67 14.10 -21.82
C SER A 144 27.39 13.92 -20.33
N LEU A 145 26.94 12.72 -19.92
CA LEU A 145 26.70 12.37 -18.52
C LEU A 145 27.94 12.51 -17.63
N ASN A 146 29.14 12.22 -18.16
CA ASN A 146 30.40 12.36 -17.41
C ASN A 146 30.76 13.81 -17.01
N ARG A 147 30.01 14.80 -17.50
CA ARG A 147 30.07 16.19 -17.00
C ARG A 147 29.49 16.32 -15.59
N CYS A 148 28.53 15.47 -15.20
CA CYS A 148 28.01 15.40 -13.84
C CYS A 148 29.11 14.90 -12.87
N LYS A 149 29.35 15.66 -11.80
CA LYS A 149 30.26 15.26 -10.70
C LYS A 149 29.56 14.50 -9.58
N GLY A 150 28.23 14.57 -9.53
CA GLY A 150 27.39 13.81 -8.61
C GLY A 150 27.17 12.36 -9.05
N THR A 151 26.14 11.75 -8.49
CA THR A 151 25.75 10.36 -8.81
C THR A 151 25.07 10.30 -10.17
N ILE A 152 25.31 9.24 -10.93
CA ILE A 152 24.59 8.97 -12.18
C ILE A 152 24.01 7.56 -12.09
N VAL A 153 22.74 7.42 -12.50
CA VAL A 153 22.06 6.14 -12.62
C VAL A 153 21.54 6.01 -14.05
N VAL A 154 21.96 4.96 -14.75
CA VAL A 154 21.52 4.66 -16.12
C VAL A 154 20.98 3.25 -16.20
N SER A 155 19.88 3.00 -16.89
CA SER A 155 19.40 1.65 -17.19
C SER A 155 19.20 1.40 -18.68
N THR A 156 19.27 0.12 -19.06
CA THR A 156 18.98 -0.37 -20.42
C THR A 156 18.21 -1.70 -20.36
N PRO A 157 17.36 -2.00 -21.35
CA PRO A 157 16.81 -3.33 -21.58
C PRO A 157 17.90 -4.35 -21.85
N ASN A 158 17.68 -5.57 -21.38
CA ASN A 158 18.49 -6.72 -21.76
C ASN A 158 18.05 -7.23 -23.13
N ARG A 159 18.95 -7.18 -24.13
CA ARG A 159 18.72 -7.70 -25.48
C ARG A 159 18.22 -9.15 -25.47
N ARG A 160 18.70 -9.99 -24.55
CA ARG A 160 18.28 -11.42 -24.46
C ARG A 160 16.80 -11.57 -24.14
N LYS A 161 16.16 -10.57 -23.53
CA LYS A 161 14.74 -10.56 -23.17
C LYS A 161 13.88 -9.77 -24.17
N HIS A 162 14.44 -8.72 -24.78
CA HIS A 162 13.70 -7.80 -25.64
C HIS A 162 13.83 -8.11 -27.15
N SER A 163 14.99 -8.57 -27.59
CA SER A 163 15.25 -9.04 -28.96
C SER A 163 15.98 -10.40 -28.95
N PRO A 164 15.35 -11.48 -28.43
CA PRO A 164 15.99 -12.78 -28.26
C PRO A 164 16.49 -13.33 -29.60
N GLY A 165 17.78 -13.69 -29.64
CA GLY A 165 18.46 -14.20 -30.83
C GLY A 165 19.22 -13.14 -31.63
N ASN A 166 18.99 -11.85 -31.39
CA ASN A 166 19.76 -10.78 -32.02
C ASN A 166 21.18 -10.66 -31.44
N SER A 167 22.13 -10.32 -32.32
CA SER A 167 23.45 -9.79 -31.97
C SER A 167 23.39 -8.27 -31.71
N VAL A 168 24.49 -7.68 -31.26
CA VAL A 168 24.55 -6.23 -30.96
C VAL A 168 24.44 -5.35 -32.21
N ASP A 169 24.81 -5.89 -33.37
CA ASP A 169 24.78 -5.16 -34.64
C ASP A 169 23.42 -5.28 -35.36
N ASP A 170 22.53 -6.16 -34.87
CA ASP A 170 21.21 -6.35 -35.45
C ASP A 170 20.24 -5.25 -34.98
N LYS A 171 19.38 -4.79 -35.89
CA LYS A 171 18.29 -3.87 -35.53
C LYS A 171 17.40 -4.52 -34.46
N PRO A 172 17.22 -3.88 -33.30
CA PRO A 172 16.30 -4.38 -32.28
C PRO A 172 14.86 -4.53 -32.76
N TRP A 173 14.09 -5.40 -32.10
CA TRP A 173 12.67 -5.60 -32.40
C TRP A 173 11.83 -4.37 -32.09
N ASN A 174 12.20 -3.63 -31.05
CA ASN A 174 11.62 -2.32 -30.80
C ASN A 174 12.11 -1.34 -31.89
N GLU A 175 11.17 -0.80 -32.67
CA GLU A 175 11.48 0.10 -33.78
C GLU A 175 12.21 1.39 -33.34
N TYR A 176 11.99 1.81 -32.09
CA TYR A 176 12.59 3.02 -31.50
C TYR A 176 14.02 2.79 -30.98
N HIS A 177 14.47 1.54 -30.77
CA HIS A 177 15.82 1.25 -30.26
C HIS A 177 16.84 1.22 -31.40
N THR A 178 17.96 1.92 -31.24
CA THR A 178 19.10 1.90 -32.15
C THR A 178 19.98 0.67 -31.91
N VAL A 179 20.23 0.33 -30.65
CA VAL A 179 21.08 -0.78 -30.18
C VAL A 179 20.54 -1.31 -28.86
N GLU A 180 20.58 -2.62 -28.66
CA GLU A 180 20.31 -3.24 -27.35
C GLU A 180 21.53 -4.05 -26.91
N TRP A 181 21.87 -4.00 -25.62
CA TRP A 181 23.01 -4.72 -25.04
C TRP A 181 22.57 -5.91 -24.20
N THR A 182 23.42 -6.92 -24.13
CA THR A 182 23.36 -7.85 -23.00
C THR A 182 23.89 -7.16 -21.73
N PRO A 183 23.54 -7.64 -20.51
CA PRO A 183 24.03 -7.08 -19.27
C PRO A 183 25.56 -6.93 -19.23
N GLU A 184 26.30 -7.92 -19.73
CA GLU A 184 27.76 -7.92 -19.75
C GLU A 184 28.32 -6.91 -20.76
N GLU A 185 27.73 -6.80 -21.95
CA GLU A 185 28.12 -5.82 -22.96
C GLU A 185 27.88 -4.38 -22.45
N PHE A 186 26.72 -4.14 -21.80
CA PHE A 186 26.43 -2.86 -21.18
C PHE A 186 27.43 -2.53 -20.07
N ALA A 187 27.79 -3.51 -19.24
CA ALA A 187 28.77 -3.32 -18.19
C ALA A 187 30.14 -2.88 -18.73
N VAL A 188 30.63 -3.54 -19.79
CA VAL A 188 31.88 -3.16 -20.47
C VAL A 188 31.79 -1.74 -21.03
N LEU A 189 30.68 -1.39 -21.69
CA LEU A 189 30.46 -0.05 -22.26
C LEU A 189 30.50 1.05 -21.17
N VAL A 190 29.77 0.86 -20.07
CA VAL A 190 29.72 1.85 -18.99
C VAL A 190 31.07 1.96 -18.29
N GLN A 191 31.73 0.84 -17.96
CA GLN A 191 33.05 0.87 -17.32
C GLN A 191 34.11 1.57 -18.17
N ALA A 192 34.09 1.34 -19.49
CA ALA A 192 34.99 2.02 -20.42
C ALA A 192 34.72 3.54 -20.49
N SER A 193 33.47 3.95 -20.32
CA SER A 193 33.04 5.36 -20.39
C SER A 193 33.34 6.13 -19.10
N PHE A 194 33.46 5.44 -17.96
CA PHE A 194 33.74 6.03 -16.65
C PHE A 194 34.96 5.40 -15.94
N PRO A 195 36.16 5.40 -16.56
CA PRO A 195 37.31 4.61 -16.09
C PRO A 195 37.88 5.04 -14.73
N ASN A 196 37.57 6.26 -14.28
CA ASN A 196 38.06 6.83 -13.02
C ASN A 196 36.95 6.98 -11.97
N ARG A 197 35.79 6.36 -12.18
CA ARG A 197 34.63 6.44 -11.28
C ARG A 197 34.27 5.05 -10.76
N ASN A 198 33.63 4.99 -9.60
CA ASN A 198 33.14 3.74 -9.06
C ASN A 198 31.84 3.35 -9.77
N VAL A 199 31.86 2.25 -10.54
CA VAL A 199 30.69 1.73 -11.23
C VAL A 199 30.21 0.45 -10.55
N ARG A 200 28.95 0.46 -10.09
CA ARG A 200 28.25 -0.70 -9.55
C ARG A 200 27.06 -1.03 -10.44
N PHE A 201 26.71 -2.31 -10.54
CA PHE A 201 25.57 -2.75 -11.33
C PHE A 201 24.49 -3.33 -10.44
N LEU A 202 23.23 -3.08 -10.82
CA LEU A 202 22.04 -3.72 -10.29
C LEU A 202 21.29 -4.37 -11.46
N SER A 203 20.48 -5.37 -11.11
CA SER A 203 19.63 -6.09 -12.05
C SER A 203 18.18 -5.99 -11.61
N GLN A 204 17.29 -5.69 -12.55
CA GLN A 204 15.85 -5.76 -12.35
C GLN A 204 15.34 -7.10 -12.89
N GLU A 205 14.75 -7.92 -12.02
CA GLU A 205 14.27 -9.25 -12.38
C GLU A 205 13.25 -9.23 -13.52
N ASP A 206 13.19 -10.30 -14.33
CA ASP A 206 12.20 -10.45 -15.41
C ASP A 206 10.81 -10.86 -14.92
N ARG A 207 10.73 -11.47 -13.73
CA ARG A 207 9.48 -11.90 -13.11
C ARG A 207 8.79 -10.76 -12.37
N TRP A 208 7.47 -10.83 -12.24
CA TRP A 208 6.70 -9.89 -11.41
C TRP A 208 7.07 -10.02 -9.91
N PRO A 209 7.21 -8.91 -9.17
CA PRO A 209 6.98 -7.53 -9.58
C PRO A 209 8.20 -6.82 -10.20
N GLY A 210 9.33 -7.49 -10.42
CA GLY A 210 10.54 -6.88 -11.01
C GLY A 210 11.52 -6.35 -9.98
N ILE A 211 11.81 -7.12 -8.92
CA ILE A 211 12.67 -6.65 -7.82
C ILE A 211 14.07 -6.26 -8.34
N ILE A 212 14.58 -5.13 -7.86
CA ILE A 212 15.93 -4.64 -8.15
C ILE A 212 16.90 -5.20 -7.11
N GLN A 213 17.98 -5.84 -7.57
CA GLN A 213 18.99 -6.46 -6.71
C GLN A 213 20.41 -6.06 -7.12
N PRO A 214 21.36 -5.98 -6.17
CA PRO A 214 22.76 -5.76 -6.50
C PRO A 214 23.37 -6.89 -7.34
N GLY A 215 24.20 -6.51 -8.30
CA GLY A 215 24.92 -7.44 -9.17
C GLY A 215 24.47 -7.39 -10.62
N LEU A 216 25.19 -8.15 -11.44
CA LEU A 216 24.85 -8.42 -12.84
C LEU A 216 24.23 -9.80 -12.94
N ASP A 217 22.93 -9.86 -13.23
CA ASP A 217 22.21 -11.07 -13.58
C ASP A 217 21.99 -11.12 -15.11
N PRO A 218 22.57 -12.11 -15.81
CA PRO A 218 22.39 -12.32 -17.25
C PRO A 218 20.92 -12.49 -17.68
N GLU A 219 20.06 -12.93 -16.76
CA GLU A 219 18.64 -13.23 -16.96
C GLU A 219 17.70 -12.10 -16.50
N ALA A 220 18.24 -10.99 -15.99
CA ALA A 220 17.47 -9.81 -15.66
C ALA A 220 16.76 -9.23 -16.88
N ARG A 221 15.60 -8.59 -16.69
CA ARG A 221 14.94 -7.84 -17.77
C ARG A 221 15.64 -6.53 -18.06
N TYR A 222 16.10 -5.84 -17.02
CA TYR A 222 16.84 -4.57 -17.15
C TYR A 222 18.15 -4.63 -16.37
N THR A 223 19.17 -3.95 -16.91
CA THR A 223 20.46 -3.73 -16.23
C THR A 223 20.55 -2.26 -15.86
N ILE A 224 20.98 -1.97 -14.63
CA ILE A 224 21.13 -0.62 -14.09
C ILE A 224 22.59 -0.42 -13.69
N ALA A 225 23.21 0.65 -14.17
CA ALA A 225 24.52 1.10 -13.73
C ALA A 225 24.38 2.29 -12.78
N VAL A 226 25.08 2.22 -11.66
CA VAL A 226 25.22 3.30 -10.67
C VAL A 226 26.68 3.76 -10.68
N ILE A 227 26.90 5.02 -11.04
CA ILE A 227 28.22 5.66 -11.10
C ILE A 227 28.34 6.66 -9.94
N ASP A 228 29.30 6.41 -9.05
CA ASP A 228 29.62 7.22 -7.84
C ASP A 228 28.49 7.43 -6.81
N GLY A 229 27.54 6.50 -6.71
CA GLY A 229 26.52 6.54 -5.65
C GLY A 229 27.05 6.21 -4.25
N GLY A 230 26.34 6.66 -3.21
CA GLY A 230 26.58 6.28 -1.81
C GLY A 230 26.14 4.85 -1.49
N GLU A 231 25.75 4.58 -0.25
CA GLU A 231 25.10 3.31 0.10
C GLU A 231 23.82 3.11 -0.73
N LEU A 232 23.62 1.88 -1.20
CA LEU A 232 22.45 1.54 -2.00
C LEU A 232 21.19 1.59 -1.12
N PRO A 233 20.05 2.07 -1.64
CA PRO A 233 18.78 2.00 -0.94
C PRO A 233 18.44 0.57 -0.48
N GLU A 234 18.06 0.43 0.78
CA GLU A 234 17.52 -0.81 1.34
C GLU A 234 16.05 -0.61 1.72
N TRP A 235 15.21 -1.53 1.25
CA TRP A 235 13.77 -1.47 1.43
C TRP A 235 13.29 -2.66 2.26
N PRO A 236 12.47 -2.45 3.30
CA PRO A 236 12.03 -3.53 4.18
C PRO A 236 11.21 -4.56 3.41
N ARG A 237 11.31 -5.83 3.79
CA ARG A 237 10.42 -6.87 3.29
C ARG A 237 9.09 -6.71 4.00
N ILE A 238 8.02 -6.61 3.23
CA ILE A 238 6.66 -6.42 3.75
C ILE A 238 5.85 -7.69 3.54
N GLY A 239 5.25 -8.19 4.62
CA GLY A 239 4.21 -9.22 4.60
C GLY A 239 2.84 -8.61 4.87
N LEU A 240 1.91 -8.68 3.92
CA LEU A 240 0.53 -8.20 4.09
C LEU A 240 -0.46 -9.34 4.26
N ALA A 241 -1.21 -9.32 5.35
CA ALA A 241 -2.37 -10.16 5.56
C ALA A 241 -3.59 -9.55 4.84
N MET A 242 -4.24 -10.33 3.98
CA MET A 242 -5.46 -9.91 3.28
C MET A 242 -6.57 -10.95 3.52
N PRO A 243 -7.45 -10.75 4.50
CA PRO A 243 -8.67 -11.53 4.59
C PRO A 243 -9.62 -11.14 3.44
N CYS A 244 -10.10 -12.12 2.67
CA CYS A 244 -11.04 -11.90 1.57
C CYS A 244 -12.26 -12.82 1.73
N CYS A 245 -13.47 -12.24 1.67
CA CYS A 245 -14.72 -12.98 1.74
C CYS A 245 -15.66 -12.52 0.61
N GLY A 246 -15.51 -13.14 -0.56
CA GLY A 246 -16.39 -12.95 -1.73
C GLY A 246 -15.88 -11.95 -2.77
N GLU A 247 -15.09 -10.93 -2.40
CA GLU A 247 -14.58 -9.89 -3.32
C GLU A 247 -13.31 -10.33 -4.09
N THR A 248 -13.32 -11.55 -4.62
CA THR A 248 -12.13 -12.20 -5.17
C THR A 248 -11.49 -11.47 -6.36
N GLU A 249 -12.28 -10.76 -7.17
CA GLU A 249 -11.75 -9.89 -8.24
C GLU A 249 -11.01 -8.68 -7.68
N ALA A 250 -11.63 -7.98 -6.72
CA ALA A 250 -11.00 -6.83 -6.08
C ALA A 250 -9.72 -7.24 -5.37
N ALA A 251 -9.73 -8.38 -4.66
CA ALA A 251 -8.58 -8.93 -3.95
C ALA A 251 -7.39 -9.16 -4.89
N ALA A 252 -7.63 -9.77 -6.06
CA ALA A 252 -6.62 -9.99 -7.08
C ALA A 252 -6.05 -8.66 -7.61
N VAL A 253 -6.91 -7.69 -7.91
CA VAL A 253 -6.50 -6.35 -8.35
C VAL A 253 -5.67 -5.63 -7.29
N ALA A 254 -6.10 -5.69 -6.02
CA ALA A 254 -5.40 -5.08 -4.89
C ALA A 254 -4.00 -5.69 -4.73
N CYS A 255 -3.86 -7.03 -4.78
CA CYS A 255 -2.56 -7.70 -4.70
C CYS A 255 -1.59 -7.21 -5.80
N THR A 256 -2.05 -7.15 -7.04
CA THR A 256 -1.26 -6.66 -8.17
C THR A 256 -0.87 -5.20 -7.93
N ARG A 257 -1.82 -4.31 -7.65
CA ARG A 257 -1.59 -2.86 -7.49
C ARG A 257 -0.69 -2.52 -6.30
N LEU A 258 -0.81 -3.22 -5.17
CA LEU A 258 0.07 -3.07 -4.01
C LEU A 258 1.53 -3.40 -4.35
N SER A 259 1.76 -4.41 -5.19
CA SER A 259 3.11 -4.82 -5.59
C SER A 259 3.75 -3.99 -6.71
N MET A 260 2.97 -3.19 -7.44
CA MET A 260 3.45 -2.48 -8.64
C MET A 260 4.56 -1.49 -8.36
N HIS A 261 4.40 -0.65 -7.34
CA HIS A 261 5.26 0.51 -7.13
C HIS A 261 6.21 0.36 -5.95
N TYR A 262 6.01 -0.66 -5.10
CA TYR A 262 6.89 -0.92 -3.97
C TYR A 262 8.21 -1.53 -4.46
N PRO A 263 9.38 -0.90 -4.20
CA PRO A 263 10.67 -1.38 -4.71
C PRO A 263 11.27 -2.53 -3.89
N GLY A 264 10.80 -2.72 -2.65
CA GLY A 264 11.20 -3.84 -1.80
C GLY A 264 10.40 -5.11 -2.08
N ARG A 265 10.75 -6.18 -1.36
CA ARG A 265 9.99 -7.44 -1.46
C ARG A 265 8.64 -7.30 -0.74
N LEU A 266 7.56 -7.53 -1.46
CA LEU A 266 6.20 -7.59 -0.92
C LEU A 266 5.60 -8.99 -1.16
N GLN A 267 5.00 -9.58 -0.12
CA GLN A 267 4.14 -10.74 -0.26
C GLN A 267 2.82 -10.52 0.47
N VAL A 268 1.72 -10.84 -0.18
CA VAL A 268 0.36 -10.85 0.36
C VAL A 268 -0.03 -12.30 0.67
N SER A 269 -0.29 -12.60 1.94
CA SER A 269 -0.97 -13.85 2.31
C SER A 269 -2.48 -13.60 2.25
N LEU A 270 -3.06 -14.06 1.14
CA LEU A 270 -4.47 -13.84 0.80
C LEU A 270 -5.29 -15.02 1.32
N VAL A 271 -6.15 -14.77 2.30
CA VAL A 271 -7.02 -15.80 2.88
C VAL A 271 -8.40 -15.66 2.25
N ALA A 272 -8.72 -16.53 1.29
CA ALA A 272 -10.02 -16.65 0.66
C ALA A 272 -10.96 -17.49 1.54
N GLN A 273 -11.91 -16.82 2.19
CA GLN A 273 -12.74 -17.40 3.24
C GLN A 273 -14.19 -17.55 2.78
N GLY A 274 -14.69 -18.79 2.73
CA GLY A 274 -16.07 -19.06 2.32
C GLY A 274 -16.43 -18.52 0.93
N CYS A 275 -15.44 -18.39 0.05
CA CYS A 275 -15.63 -17.90 -1.32
C CYS A 275 -16.25 -18.99 -2.21
N GLU A 276 -17.03 -18.58 -3.20
CA GLU A 276 -17.57 -19.48 -4.22
C GLU A 276 -16.46 -20.01 -5.14
N GLU A 277 -16.68 -21.18 -5.74
CA GLU A 277 -15.67 -21.89 -6.54
C GLU A 277 -15.18 -21.08 -7.75
N GLU A 278 -16.04 -20.25 -8.36
CA GLU A 278 -15.64 -19.35 -9.45
C GLU A 278 -14.60 -18.33 -8.98
N GLY A 279 -14.84 -17.71 -7.82
CA GLY A 279 -13.91 -16.77 -7.21
C GLY A 279 -12.61 -17.43 -6.76
N LEU A 280 -12.69 -18.64 -6.18
CA LEU A 280 -11.51 -19.42 -5.81
C LEU A 280 -10.67 -19.79 -7.03
N THR A 281 -11.29 -20.20 -8.13
CA THR A 281 -10.58 -20.51 -9.39
C THR A 281 -9.81 -19.30 -9.92
N ARG A 282 -10.40 -18.10 -9.84
CA ARG A 282 -9.72 -16.85 -10.18
C ARG A 282 -8.50 -16.62 -9.29
N LEU A 283 -8.65 -16.72 -7.97
CA LEU A 283 -7.54 -16.48 -7.04
C LEU A 283 -6.42 -17.53 -7.19
N ARG A 284 -6.76 -18.79 -7.42
CA ARG A 284 -5.78 -19.85 -7.71
C ARG A 284 -4.99 -19.52 -8.97
N THR A 285 -5.67 -19.13 -10.04
CA THR A 285 -5.03 -18.71 -11.29
C THR A 285 -4.08 -17.56 -11.03
N GLU A 286 -4.52 -16.54 -10.30
CA GLU A 286 -3.68 -15.36 -10.09
C GLU A 286 -2.50 -15.60 -9.14
N SER A 287 -2.68 -16.45 -8.14
CA SER A 287 -1.58 -16.93 -7.31
C SER A 287 -0.52 -17.72 -8.10
N GLN A 288 -0.91 -18.36 -9.21
CA GLN A 288 0.02 -19.05 -10.10
C GLN A 288 0.70 -18.09 -11.08
N THR A 289 0.03 -17.01 -11.48
CA THR A 289 0.61 -15.95 -12.33
C THR A 289 1.69 -15.17 -11.59
N ILE A 290 1.43 -14.78 -10.33
CA ILE A 290 2.34 -13.96 -9.51
C ILE A 290 2.67 -14.63 -8.15
N PRO A 291 3.27 -15.84 -8.15
CA PRO A 291 3.47 -16.67 -6.96
C PRO A 291 4.46 -16.08 -5.94
N HIS A 292 5.24 -15.07 -6.36
CA HIS A 292 6.13 -14.35 -5.47
C HIS A 292 5.42 -13.24 -4.68
N VAL A 293 4.26 -12.80 -5.16
CA VAL A 293 3.42 -11.78 -4.52
C VAL A 293 2.27 -12.43 -3.75
N ILE A 294 1.55 -13.41 -4.31
CA ILE A 294 0.37 -13.99 -3.65
C ILE A 294 0.69 -15.35 -3.03
N ASP A 295 0.48 -15.47 -1.71
CA ASP A 295 0.39 -16.73 -0.97
C ASP A 295 -1.08 -17.00 -0.63
N LEU A 296 -1.75 -17.79 -1.46
CA LEU A 296 -3.18 -18.10 -1.32
C LEU A 296 -3.44 -19.14 -0.23
N VAL A 297 -4.43 -18.85 0.62
CA VAL A 297 -4.98 -19.76 1.63
C VAL A 297 -6.48 -19.82 1.43
N GLU A 298 -7.04 -21.02 1.41
CA GLU A 298 -8.47 -21.22 1.24
C GLU A 298 -9.08 -21.81 2.50
N THR A 299 -10.18 -21.22 2.98
CA THR A 299 -10.97 -21.77 4.09
C THR A 299 -12.41 -21.96 3.65
N PRO A 300 -13.06 -23.09 4.00
CA PRO A 300 -14.43 -23.38 3.56
C PRO A 300 -15.48 -22.51 4.26
N LYS A 301 -15.10 -21.77 5.31
CA LYS A 301 -15.99 -20.91 6.10
C LYS A 301 -15.36 -19.52 6.23
N ASN A 302 -16.24 -18.52 6.33
CA ASN A 302 -15.87 -17.17 6.75
C ASN A 302 -15.45 -17.18 8.23
N LEU A 303 -14.18 -16.87 8.54
CA LEU A 303 -13.69 -16.77 9.92
C LEU A 303 -13.84 -15.35 10.48
N GLY A 304 -14.27 -14.39 9.66
CA GLY A 304 -14.26 -12.98 9.98
C GLY A 304 -12.96 -12.29 9.60
N TYR A 305 -12.97 -10.97 9.77
CA TYR A 305 -11.85 -10.10 9.43
C TYR A 305 -10.60 -10.44 10.26
N GLY A 306 -10.72 -10.36 11.60
CA GLY A 306 -9.59 -10.53 12.52
C GLY A 306 -8.96 -11.92 12.47
N GLN A 307 -9.76 -13.00 12.48
CA GLN A 307 -9.21 -14.36 12.42
C GLN A 307 -8.61 -14.69 11.05
N GLY A 308 -9.22 -14.20 9.96
CA GLY A 308 -8.65 -14.33 8.62
C GLY A 308 -7.30 -13.64 8.50
N ALA A 309 -7.20 -12.40 9.02
CA ALA A 309 -5.93 -11.66 9.07
C ALA A 309 -4.90 -12.36 9.95
N ASN A 310 -5.28 -12.90 11.11
CA ASN A 310 -4.35 -13.64 11.97
C ASN A 310 -3.79 -14.90 11.30
N LEU A 311 -4.61 -15.65 10.58
CA LEU A 311 -4.16 -16.82 9.83
C LEU A 311 -3.11 -16.45 8.77
N ALA A 312 -3.33 -15.34 8.07
CA ALA A 312 -2.37 -14.79 7.12
C ALA A 312 -1.08 -14.33 7.80
N LEU A 313 -1.18 -13.57 8.89
CA LEU A 313 -0.03 -13.10 9.68
C LEU A 313 0.81 -14.27 10.20
N GLN A 314 0.18 -15.37 10.63
CA GLN A 314 0.88 -16.57 11.11
C GLN A 314 1.78 -17.15 10.00
N ARG A 315 1.25 -17.30 8.78
CA ARG A 315 2.03 -17.80 7.63
C ARG A 315 3.15 -16.85 7.23
N LEU A 316 2.90 -15.55 7.27
CA LEU A 316 3.93 -14.56 6.98
C LEU A 316 5.06 -14.61 8.02
N ARG A 317 4.74 -14.81 9.30
CA ARG A 317 5.75 -14.96 10.36
C ARG A 317 6.67 -16.15 10.11
N GLU A 318 6.13 -17.28 9.66
CA GLU A 318 6.93 -18.47 9.31
C GLU A 318 7.94 -18.20 8.18
N LYS A 319 7.69 -17.21 7.32
CA LYS A 319 8.54 -16.83 6.19
C LYS A 319 9.54 -15.72 6.50
N GLY A 320 9.30 -14.93 7.54
CA GLY A 320 10.18 -13.83 8.01
C GLY A 320 10.13 -12.58 7.12
N PHE A 321 9.62 -11.48 7.68
CA PHE A 321 9.54 -10.16 7.07
C PHE A 321 9.98 -9.10 8.08
N ASP A 322 10.31 -7.90 7.60
CA ASP A 322 10.78 -6.80 8.45
C ASP A 322 9.59 -5.98 8.97
N LEU A 323 8.55 -5.83 8.13
CA LEU A 323 7.26 -5.23 8.50
C LEU A 323 6.12 -6.21 8.17
N TYR A 324 5.15 -6.27 9.06
CA TYR A 324 3.92 -7.04 8.90
C TYR A 324 2.75 -6.08 8.77
N GLY A 325 1.73 -6.40 8.00
CA GLY A 325 0.60 -5.50 7.84
C GLY A 325 -0.68 -6.24 7.57
N VAL A 326 -1.76 -5.49 7.60
CA VAL A 326 -3.10 -5.96 7.25
C VAL A 326 -3.67 -4.99 6.24
N THR A 327 -4.39 -5.52 5.25
CA THR A 327 -5.06 -4.73 4.21
C THR A 327 -6.42 -5.33 3.90
N ASN A 328 -7.40 -4.48 3.62
CA ASN A 328 -8.63 -4.90 2.95
C ASN A 328 -8.33 -5.38 1.52
N ASP A 329 -9.28 -6.13 0.95
CA ASP A 329 -9.22 -6.70 -0.39
C ASP A 329 -9.68 -5.75 -1.50
N ASP A 330 -10.13 -4.54 -1.17
CA ASP A 330 -10.72 -3.57 -2.11
C ASP A 330 -10.03 -2.20 -2.08
N VAL A 331 -8.69 -2.25 -2.03
CA VAL A 331 -7.84 -1.06 -1.96
C VAL A 331 -7.02 -0.86 -3.23
N ILE A 332 -6.77 0.41 -3.56
CA ILE A 332 -5.91 0.81 -4.67
C ILE A 332 -4.93 1.89 -4.18
N PRO A 333 -3.62 1.58 -4.05
CA PRO A 333 -2.63 2.56 -3.62
C PRO A 333 -2.33 3.57 -4.72
N ALA A 334 -2.08 4.82 -4.33
CA ALA A 334 -1.31 5.74 -5.17
C ALA A 334 0.14 5.24 -5.31
N PRO A 335 0.89 5.61 -6.37
CA PRO A 335 2.22 5.06 -6.63
C PRO A 335 3.21 5.17 -5.45
N ASP A 336 3.21 6.27 -4.70
CA ASP A 336 4.12 6.46 -3.56
C ASP A 336 3.58 5.92 -2.22
N CYS A 337 2.40 5.30 -2.19
CA CYS A 337 1.75 4.92 -0.92
C CYS A 337 2.61 3.97 -0.07
N LEU A 338 2.94 2.79 -0.60
CA LEU A 338 3.77 1.81 0.12
C LEU A 338 5.23 2.26 0.30
N PRO A 339 5.90 2.83 -0.73
CA PRO A 339 7.24 3.40 -0.55
C PRO A 339 7.28 4.45 0.56
N GLN A 340 6.27 5.32 0.67
CA GLN A 340 6.20 6.33 1.73
C GLN A 340 5.99 5.69 3.11
N LEU A 341 5.12 4.69 3.24
CA LEU A 341 4.89 4.00 4.52
C LEU A 341 6.16 3.28 5.02
N ALA A 342 6.85 2.57 4.12
CA ALA A 342 8.10 1.90 4.44
C ALA A 342 9.19 2.87 4.87
N ALA A 343 9.38 3.96 4.11
CA ALA A 343 10.37 4.97 4.43
C ALA A 343 10.03 5.74 5.71
N ALA A 344 8.75 5.97 5.99
CA ALA A 344 8.29 6.58 7.24
C ALA A 344 8.59 5.68 8.44
N ALA A 345 8.34 4.37 8.33
CA ALA A 345 8.69 3.41 9.37
C ALA A 345 10.20 3.39 9.67
N GLN A 346 11.04 3.28 8.62
CA GLN A 346 12.49 3.36 8.77
C GLN A 346 12.96 4.69 9.38
N GLY A 347 12.35 5.81 8.96
CA GLY A 347 12.66 7.14 9.49
C GLY A 347 12.31 7.30 10.98
N LEU A 348 11.19 6.74 11.42
CA LEU A 348 10.79 6.69 12.82
C LEU A 348 11.78 5.87 13.66
N GLU A 349 12.15 4.68 13.18
CA GLU A 349 13.14 3.83 13.86
C GLU A 349 14.51 4.50 13.95
N ALA A 350 14.98 5.13 12.88
CA ALA A 350 16.23 5.88 12.86
C ALA A 350 16.21 7.09 13.82
N ALA A 351 15.04 7.67 14.07
CA ALA A 351 14.83 8.72 15.07
C ALA A 351 14.62 8.19 16.51
N GLY A 352 14.69 6.87 16.72
CA GLY A 352 14.55 6.25 18.03
C GLY A 352 13.11 6.04 18.50
N HIS A 353 12.14 6.15 17.59
CA HIS A 353 10.73 5.87 17.86
C HIS A 353 10.38 4.41 17.53
N LYS A 354 9.53 3.79 18.36
CA LYS A 354 8.93 2.50 18.04
C LYS A 354 7.78 2.68 17.05
N VAL A 355 7.68 1.76 16.09
CA VAL A 355 6.57 1.70 15.12
C VAL A 355 5.60 0.61 15.57
N GLY A 356 4.51 1.02 16.24
CA GLY A 356 3.41 0.13 16.60
C GLY A 356 2.58 -0.22 15.39
N MET A 357 1.85 0.75 14.87
CA MET A 357 1.22 0.65 13.55
C MET A 357 1.42 1.95 12.79
N ILE A 358 1.54 1.87 11.47
CA ILE A 358 1.57 3.02 10.57
C ILE A 358 0.61 2.81 9.40
N GLY A 359 -0.30 3.75 9.19
CA GLY A 359 -1.33 3.67 8.15
C GLY A 359 -1.32 4.86 7.16
N PRO A 360 -1.82 4.65 5.93
CA PRO A 360 -2.03 5.74 4.97
C PRO A 360 -3.29 6.54 5.31
N VAL A 361 -3.46 7.68 4.64
CA VAL A 361 -4.76 8.37 4.56
C VAL A 361 -5.62 7.79 3.43
N SER A 362 -6.93 7.94 3.52
CA SER A 362 -7.89 7.38 2.56
C SER A 362 -9.11 8.27 2.33
N ASN A 363 -9.83 8.07 1.23
CA ASN A 363 -11.05 8.79 0.85
C ASN A 363 -12.25 8.44 1.76
N GLU A 364 -12.47 7.15 1.99
CA GLU A 364 -13.67 6.63 2.65
C GLU A 364 -13.29 5.74 3.83
N ILE A 365 -12.96 6.39 4.94
CA ILE A 365 -12.58 5.76 6.22
C ILE A 365 -13.08 6.61 7.39
N SER A 366 -13.20 6.05 8.59
CA SER A 366 -13.56 6.80 9.79
C SER A 366 -12.32 7.35 10.50
N GLY A 367 -12.47 8.50 11.18
CA GLY A 367 -11.40 9.11 11.99
C GLY A 367 -10.40 9.95 11.19
N GLU A 368 -9.23 10.17 11.78
CA GLU A 368 -8.21 11.13 11.31
C GLU A 368 -7.56 10.75 9.98
N GLN A 369 -7.61 9.47 9.59
CA GLN A 369 -7.10 9.00 8.29
C GLN A 369 -7.98 9.43 7.10
N ARG A 370 -9.19 9.99 7.33
CA ARG A 370 -10.07 10.40 6.24
C ARG A 370 -9.65 11.75 5.66
N VAL A 371 -9.38 11.78 4.37
CA VAL A 371 -8.98 12.98 3.64
C VAL A 371 -9.80 13.18 2.38
N GLN A 372 -9.93 14.44 1.94
CA GLN A 372 -10.53 14.78 0.65
C GLN A 372 -9.45 15.37 -0.26
N ILE A 373 -8.99 14.56 -1.23
CA ILE A 373 -7.99 14.99 -2.22
C ILE A 373 -8.62 15.59 -3.49
N GLY A 374 -9.93 15.87 -3.45
CA GLY A 374 -10.73 16.27 -4.60
C GLY A 374 -11.44 15.09 -5.27
N GLY A 375 -12.42 15.39 -6.13
CA GLY A 375 -13.14 14.37 -6.90
C GLY A 375 -12.29 13.83 -8.05
N TYR A 376 -12.41 12.54 -8.30
CA TYR A 376 -11.82 11.81 -9.43
C TYR A 376 -12.76 10.67 -9.83
N SER A 377 -12.66 10.28 -11.10
CA SER A 377 -13.46 9.23 -11.73
C SER A 377 -12.61 8.18 -12.43
N THR A 378 -11.31 8.42 -12.52
CA THR A 378 -10.34 7.55 -13.19
C THR A 378 -9.08 7.38 -12.34
N LEU A 379 -8.32 6.30 -12.57
CA LEU A 379 -7.03 6.08 -11.90
C LEU A 379 -6.00 7.19 -12.16
N PRO A 380 -5.82 7.70 -13.41
CA PRO A 380 -4.94 8.84 -13.66
C PRO A 380 -5.29 10.07 -12.81
N GLU A 381 -6.57 10.43 -12.74
CA GLU A 381 -7.02 11.55 -11.91
C GLU A 381 -6.74 11.28 -10.42
N MET A 382 -6.98 10.06 -9.94
CA MET A 382 -6.67 9.68 -8.56
C MET A 382 -5.17 9.84 -8.26
N HIS A 383 -4.29 9.37 -9.16
CA HIS A 383 -2.83 9.51 -9.00
C HIS A 383 -2.38 10.97 -9.01
N ASP A 384 -2.88 11.81 -9.92
CA ASP A 384 -2.52 13.23 -9.98
C ASP A 384 -2.96 13.97 -8.70
N ARG A 385 -4.16 13.67 -8.19
CA ARG A 385 -4.68 14.25 -6.95
C ARG A 385 -3.88 13.78 -5.73
N ALA A 386 -3.53 12.50 -5.67
CA ALA A 386 -2.72 11.94 -4.60
C ALA A 386 -1.30 12.54 -4.60
N LEU A 387 -0.69 12.69 -5.78
CA LEU A 387 0.61 13.35 -5.94
C LEU A 387 0.57 14.79 -5.45
N ALA A 388 -0.44 15.56 -5.86
CA ALA A 388 -0.63 16.94 -5.41
C ALA A 388 -0.83 17.03 -3.89
N TRP A 389 -1.63 16.12 -3.31
CA TRP A 389 -1.86 16.04 -1.87
C TRP A 389 -0.57 15.72 -1.09
N GLY A 390 0.18 14.70 -1.54
CA GLY A 390 1.43 14.27 -0.94
C GLY A 390 2.54 15.32 -1.04
N SER A 391 2.45 16.24 -2.01
CA SER A 391 3.47 17.25 -2.25
C SER A 391 3.80 18.14 -1.03
N GLU A 392 2.85 18.40 -0.15
CA GLU A 392 3.04 19.17 1.09
C GLU A 392 3.25 18.28 2.33
N ARG A 393 3.04 16.96 2.19
CA ARG A 393 2.94 15.98 3.28
C ARG A 393 3.91 14.81 3.12
N HIS A 394 4.78 14.88 2.12
CA HIS A 394 5.80 13.87 1.86
C HIS A 394 6.70 13.79 3.09
N SER A 395 7.04 12.57 3.48
CA SER A 395 7.90 12.29 4.64
C SER A 395 7.39 12.82 6.00
N HIS A 396 6.17 13.36 6.09
CA HIS A 396 5.53 13.65 7.38
C HIS A 396 5.01 12.37 8.01
N VAL A 397 5.00 12.37 9.34
CA VAL A 397 4.38 11.34 10.19
C VAL A 397 3.68 12.02 11.36
N ASP A 398 2.46 11.61 11.65
CA ASP A 398 1.70 12.09 12.79
C ASP A 398 1.48 10.95 13.79
N CYS A 399 1.75 11.20 15.08
CA CYS A 399 1.41 10.24 16.14
C CYS A 399 -0.09 10.33 16.42
N VAL A 400 -0.81 9.21 16.31
CA VAL A 400 -2.27 9.17 16.39
C VAL A 400 -2.78 8.23 17.47
N ALA A 401 -4.04 8.39 17.84
CA ALA A 401 -4.71 7.53 18.82
C ALA A 401 -5.21 6.20 18.22
N GLN A 402 -5.48 6.18 16.91
CA GLN A 402 -6.07 5.07 16.17
C GLN A 402 -5.54 5.00 14.74
N VAL A 403 -5.25 3.79 14.28
CA VAL A 403 -5.05 3.41 12.87
C VAL A 403 -6.07 2.33 12.54
N ARG A 404 -6.85 2.55 11.48
CA ARG A 404 -7.97 1.69 11.09
C ARG A 404 -7.50 0.44 10.38
N GLY A 405 -8.27 -0.64 10.57
CA GLY A 405 -8.04 -1.93 9.93
C GLY A 405 -7.99 -1.89 8.39
N LEU A 406 -8.43 -0.83 7.71
CA LEU A 406 -8.35 -0.72 6.25
C LEU A 406 -6.96 -1.08 5.69
N PHE A 407 -5.91 -0.50 6.28
CA PHE A 407 -4.52 -0.76 5.95
C PHE A 407 -3.60 -0.28 7.05
N PHE A 408 -2.67 -1.11 7.50
CA PHE A 408 -1.53 -0.68 8.30
C PHE A 408 -0.31 -1.59 8.14
N LEU A 409 0.87 -1.07 8.45
CA LEU A 409 2.09 -1.83 8.71
C LEU A 409 2.45 -1.73 10.19
N MET A 410 3.08 -2.76 10.75
CA MET A 410 3.58 -2.85 12.12
C MET A 410 4.95 -3.52 12.14
N SER A 411 5.77 -3.14 13.12
CA SER A 411 7.07 -3.79 13.33
C SER A 411 6.91 -5.23 13.82
N GLN A 412 7.91 -6.07 13.57
CA GLN A 412 7.98 -7.41 14.15
C GLN A 412 7.95 -7.35 15.69
N GLU A 413 8.64 -6.39 16.31
CA GLU A 413 8.68 -6.21 17.77
C GLU A 413 7.28 -5.93 18.34
N CYS A 414 6.49 -5.10 17.64
CA CYS A 414 5.10 -4.85 18.03
C CYS A 414 4.26 -6.13 17.93
N LEU A 415 4.35 -6.84 16.80
CA LEU A 415 3.61 -8.09 16.58
C LEU A 415 3.98 -9.18 17.59
N ASP A 416 5.24 -9.24 18.02
CA ASP A 416 5.70 -10.15 19.07
C ASP A 416 5.16 -9.76 20.44
N THR A 417 4.96 -8.47 20.69
CA THR A 417 4.47 -7.97 21.99
C THR A 417 2.96 -8.09 22.13
N VAL A 418 2.19 -7.76 21.10
CA VAL A 418 0.72 -7.69 21.19
C VAL A 418 0.00 -8.81 20.46
N GLY A 419 0.68 -9.51 19.56
CA GLY A 419 0.06 -10.55 18.74
C GLY A 419 -0.95 -9.97 17.74
N GLY A 420 -1.99 -10.75 17.41
CA GLY A 420 -2.96 -10.42 16.37
C GLY A 420 -4.25 -9.79 16.88
N PHE A 421 -5.31 -9.91 16.09
CA PHE A 421 -6.67 -9.53 16.45
C PHE A 421 -7.29 -10.49 17.47
N ASP A 422 -8.14 -9.98 18.35
CA ASP A 422 -8.85 -10.81 19.32
C ASP A 422 -10.05 -11.53 18.68
N PRO A 423 -10.09 -12.88 18.71
CA PRO A 423 -11.19 -13.63 18.11
C PRO A 423 -12.56 -13.40 18.78
N ILE A 424 -12.66 -12.74 19.94
CA ILE A 424 -13.96 -12.43 20.57
C ILE A 424 -14.88 -11.60 19.66
N PHE A 425 -14.31 -10.76 18.78
CA PHE A 425 -15.06 -9.85 17.91
C PHE A 425 -15.71 -10.53 16.70
N GLY A 426 -15.42 -11.82 16.46
CA GLY A 426 -16.10 -12.61 15.42
C GLY A 426 -15.87 -12.06 14.00
N LEU A 427 -16.96 -11.71 13.30
CA LEU A 427 -16.88 -11.33 11.88
C LEU A 427 -16.17 -10.00 11.60
N GLY A 428 -16.14 -9.07 12.56
CA GLY A 428 -15.44 -7.78 12.46
C GLY A 428 -16.15 -6.65 13.22
N ASN A 429 -15.58 -5.45 13.15
CA ASN A 429 -15.82 -4.28 14.02
C ASN A 429 -15.26 -4.44 15.46
N PHE A 430 -14.55 -3.40 15.92
CA PHE A 430 -13.85 -3.27 17.22
C PHE A 430 -12.56 -4.10 17.38
N GLU A 431 -12.23 -5.03 16.48
CA GLU A 431 -10.96 -5.76 16.51
C GLU A 431 -9.76 -4.85 16.29
N ASP A 432 -9.89 -3.83 15.43
CA ASP A 432 -8.84 -2.85 15.18
C ASP A 432 -8.74 -1.85 16.33
N ASP A 433 -9.85 -1.36 16.89
CA ASP A 433 -9.88 -0.54 18.10
C ASP A 433 -9.18 -1.24 19.28
N ASP A 434 -9.43 -2.53 19.45
CA ASP A 434 -8.76 -3.36 20.46
C ASP A 434 -7.25 -3.49 20.20
N LEU A 435 -6.85 -3.75 18.96
CA LEU A 435 -5.44 -3.82 18.58
C LEU A 435 -4.73 -2.48 18.80
N ASN A 436 -5.36 -1.36 18.44
CA ASN A 436 -4.85 -0.01 18.68
C ASN A 436 -4.52 0.22 20.17
N LEU A 437 -5.43 -0.17 21.06
CA LEU A 437 -5.21 -0.06 22.50
C LEU A 437 -4.08 -0.97 22.99
N ARG A 438 -4.05 -2.23 22.54
CA ARG A 438 -2.98 -3.17 22.93
C ARG A 438 -1.61 -2.69 22.45
N CYS A 439 -1.49 -2.16 21.23
CA CYS A 439 -0.27 -1.53 20.73
C CYS A 439 0.18 -0.37 21.64
N ARG A 440 -0.69 0.61 21.86
CA ARG A 440 -0.36 1.81 22.66
C ARG A 440 0.03 1.45 24.10
N LEU A 441 -0.75 0.59 24.75
CA LEU A 441 -0.53 0.17 26.13
C LEU A 441 0.63 -0.82 26.27
N GLY A 442 1.00 -1.51 25.20
CA GLY A 442 2.23 -2.29 25.06
C GLY A 442 3.48 -1.43 24.82
N GLY A 443 3.35 -0.10 24.77
CA GLY A 443 4.46 0.84 24.58
C GLY A 443 4.84 1.08 23.12
N PHE A 444 3.93 0.79 22.19
CA PHE A 444 4.12 0.98 20.75
C PHE A 444 3.20 2.07 20.21
N PRO A 445 3.73 3.28 19.93
CA PRO A 445 2.96 4.38 19.35
C PRO A 445 2.41 4.05 17.96
N LEU A 446 1.32 4.72 17.62
CA LEU A 446 0.65 4.57 16.33
C LEU A 446 0.89 5.82 15.49
N TRP A 447 0.97 5.63 14.18
CA TRP A 447 1.41 6.64 13.25
C TRP A 447 0.49 6.70 12.03
N THR A 448 0.35 7.87 11.43
CA THR A 448 -0.15 8.02 10.07
C THR A 448 0.94 8.65 9.21
N ALA A 449 1.02 8.21 7.96
CA ALA A 449 1.86 8.86 6.95
C ALA A 449 0.95 9.68 6.01
N PRO A 450 0.69 10.98 6.30
CA PRO A 450 -0.33 11.75 5.59
C PRO A 450 -0.07 11.97 4.11
N GLY A 451 1.15 11.78 3.61
CA GLY A 451 1.41 11.79 2.16
C GLY A 451 1.10 10.47 1.45
N ALA A 452 0.97 9.36 2.19
CA ALA A 452 0.64 8.05 1.63
C ALA A 452 -0.88 7.97 1.45
N PHE A 453 -1.34 7.93 0.20
CA PHE A 453 -2.77 7.86 -0.12
C PHE A 453 -3.15 6.45 -0.61
N LEU A 454 -4.20 5.89 -0.01
CA LEU A 454 -4.79 4.61 -0.38
C LEU A 454 -6.28 4.81 -0.68
N HIS A 455 -6.69 4.55 -1.92
CA HIS A 455 -8.11 4.57 -2.28
C HIS A 455 -8.80 3.33 -1.73
N HIS A 456 -9.87 3.52 -0.97
CA HIS A 456 -10.80 2.48 -0.57
C HIS A 456 -12.00 2.53 -1.52
N VAL A 457 -12.21 1.43 -2.27
CA VAL A 457 -13.30 1.31 -3.24
C VAL A 457 -14.66 1.29 -2.52
N GLY A 458 -14.70 0.76 -1.30
CA GLY A 458 -15.91 0.73 -0.48
C GLY A 458 -16.87 -0.38 -0.91
N SER A 459 -16.31 -1.51 -1.35
CA SER A 459 -17.08 -2.72 -1.64
C SER A 459 -17.58 -3.32 -0.33
N SER A 460 -18.89 -3.41 -0.23
CA SER A 460 -19.59 -3.56 1.02
C SER A 460 -19.75 -5.02 1.39
N SER A 461 -18.70 -5.65 1.92
CA SER A 461 -18.80 -7.01 2.48
C SER A 461 -19.91 -7.07 3.55
N PHE A 462 -20.09 -6.00 4.33
CA PHE A 462 -21.18 -5.87 5.30
C PHE A 462 -22.56 -5.55 4.72
N LYS A 463 -22.68 -4.97 3.50
CA LYS A 463 -24.02 -4.77 2.89
C LYS A 463 -24.50 -6.00 2.11
N ARG A 464 -23.60 -6.94 1.77
CA ARG A 464 -23.96 -8.21 1.10
C ARG A 464 -24.43 -9.27 2.07
N LEU A 465 -23.91 -9.23 3.29
CA LEU A 465 -24.42 -10.01 4.40
C LEU A 465 -25.68 -9.28 4.88
N ASP A 466 -26.85 -9.87 4.70
CA ASP A 466 -28.16 -9.41 5.21
C ASP A 466 -28.21 -9.52 6.75
N LEU A 467 -27.13 -9.11 7.41
CA LEU A 467 -26.89 -9.12 8.84
C LEU A 467 -27.34 -7.78 9.41
N ASP A 468 -27.98 -7.80 10.57
CA ASP A 468 -28.31 -6.58 11.30
C ASP A 468 -27.03 -5.93 11.83
N TYR A 469 -26.46 -5.04 10.99
CA TYR A 469 -25.20 -4.34 11.24
C TYR A 469 -25.23 -3.58 12.58
N GLU A 470 -26.38 -3.02 12.97
CA GLU A 470 -26.53 -2.30 14.24
C GLU A 470 -26.38 -3.24 15.45
N ASP A 471 -26.96 -4.42 15.34
CA ASP A 471 -26.98 -5.45 16.37
C ASP A 471 -25.58 -6.09 16.55
N GLY A 472 -24.87 -6.35 15.44
CA GLY A 472 -23.47 -6.78 15.46
C GLY A 472 -22.52 -5.73 16.07
N MET A 473 -22.71 -4.45 15.73
CA MET A 473 -21.98 -3.35 16.36
C MET A 473 -22.24 -3.25 17.87
N ALA A 474 -23.50 -3.37 18.29
CA ALA A 474 -23.86 -3.31 19.71
C ALA A 474 -23.26 -4.46 20.52
N ARG A 475 -23.27 -5.70 19.97
CA ARG A 475 -22.59 -6.86 20.59
C ARG A 475 -21.09 -6.59 20.76
N ASN A 476 -20.41 -6.17 19.71
CA ASN A 476 -18.96 -6.01 19.75
C ASN A 476 -18.53 -4.82 20.61
N LEU A 477 -19.32 -3.74 20.68
CA LEU A 477 -19.12 -2.67 21.64
C LEU A 477 -19.22 -3.20 23.09
N ALA A 478 -20.22 -4.02 23.40
CA ALA A 478 -20.38 -4.59 24.73
C ALA A 478 -19.17 -5.49 25.11
N LEU A 479 -18.71 -6.34 24.20
CA LEU A 479 -17.51 -7.16 24.40
C LEU A 479 -16.25 -6.31 24.57
N PHE A 480 -16.11 -5.23 23.79
CA PHE A 480 -15.01 -4.29 23.91
C PHE A 480 -14.99 -3.63 25.29
N LEU A 481 -16.12 -3.07 25.73
CA LEU A 481 -16.26 -2.43 27.03
C LEU A 481 -16.00 -3.40 28.20
N GLU A 482 -16.49 -4.64 28.08
CA GLU A 482 -16.23 -5.70 29.06
C GLU A 482 -14.73 -6.05 29.14
N LYS A 483 -14.08 -6.28 27.98
CA LYS A 483 -12.64 -6.56 27.92
C LYS A 483 -11.82 -5.45 28.55
N TRP A 484 -12.16 -4.19 28.26
CA TRP A 484 -11.41 -3.02 28.71
C TRP A 484 -11.82 -2.51 30.09
N GLN A 485 -12.81 -3.14 30.72
CA GLN A 485 -13.32 -2.81 32.06
C GLN A 485 -13.77 -1.34 32.17
N THR A 486 -14.52 -0.86 31.19
CA THR A 486 -15.03 0.52 31.09
C THR A 486 -16.50 0.55 30.74
N GLU A 487 -17.19 1.66 31.04
CA GLU A 487 -18.60 1.82 30.66
C GLU A 487 -18.78 2.53 29.31
N GLU A 488 -17.79 3.33 28.89
CA GLU A 488 -17.87 4.18 27.70
C GLU A 488 -16.67 3.97 26.76
N PHE A 489 -16.90 4.00 25.45
CA PHE A 489 -15.86 3.78 24.45
C PHE A 489 -14.73 4.82 24.55
N GLY A 490 -15.08 6.09 24.78
CA GLY A 490 -14.10 7.16 24.94
C GLY A 490 -13.19 6.99 26.17
N GLU A 491 -13.70 6.36 27.23
CA GLU A 491 -12.91 6.04 28.42
C GLU A 491 -11.87 4.97 28.09
N ALA A 492 -12.27 3.90 27.41
CA ALA A 492 -11.35 2.86 26.94
C ALA A 492 -10.26 3.45 26.03
N MET A 493 -10.64 4.29 25.05
CA MET A 493 -9.69 4.87 24.09
C MET A 493 -8.70 5.88 24.69
N SER A 494 -9.02 6.46 25.85
CA SER A 494 -8.18 7.43 26.56
C SER A 494 -7.31 6.82 27.66
N ARG A 495 -7.38 5.49 27.85
CA ARG A 495 -6.63 4.79 28.90
C ARG A 495 -5.11 4.96 28.73
N ALA A 496 -4.42 5.13 29.86
CA ALA A 496 -2.97 5.31 29.92
C ALA A 496 -2.21 4.06 30.42
N ALA A 497 -2.92 3.06 30.92
CA ALA A 497 -2.35 1.81 31.44
C ALA A 497 -3.28 0.62 31.14
N LEU A 498 -2.74 -0.59 31.15
CA LEU A 498 -3.50 -1.84 31.04
C LEU A 498 -4.45 -2.02 32.25
N PRO A 499 -5.65 -2.58 32.07
CA PRO A 499 -6.47 -3.04 33.19
C PRO A 499 -5.76 -4.14 33.99
N ASP A 500 -6.06 -4.23 35.29
CA ASP A 500 -5.52 -5.29 36.13
C ASP A 500 -5.90 -6.66 35.56
N GLY A 501 -4.90 -7.52 35.38
CA GLY A 501 -5.08 -8.87 34.85
C GLY A 501 -5.27 -8.98 33.34
N LEU A 502 -5.21 -7.87 32.58
CA LEU A 502 -5.29 -7.90 31.12
C LEU A 502 -3.88 -8.01 30.51
N ASP A 503 -3.70 -9.04 29.68
CA ASP A 503 -2.50 -9.22 28.84
C ASP A 503 -2.72 -8.55 27.48
N PRO A 504 -1.82 -7.65 27.02
CA PRO A 504 -1.92 -7.08 25.68
C PRO A 504 -1.62 -8.10 24.56
N PHE A 505 -1.07 -9.27 24.90
CA PHE A 505 -0.75 -10.30 23.92
C PHE A 505 -1.96 -11.17 23.58
N VAL A 506 -2.28 -11.25 22.28
CA VAL A 506 -3.26 -12.21 21.74
C VAL A 506 -2.60 -13.07 20.67
N ALA A 507 -2.42 -14.36 20.93
CA ALA A 507 -1.80 -15.28 20.00
C ALA A 507 -2.52 -15.30 18.63
N LEU A 508 -1.77 -15.43 17.53
CA LEU A 508 -2.35 -15.44 16.18
C LEU A 508 -3.28 -16.64 15.95
N ASP A 509 -3.03 -17.76 16.60
CA ASP A 509 -3.87 -18.97 16.52
C ASP A 509 -4.98 -19.00 17.59
N ALA A 510 -5.15 -17.92 18.37
CA ALA A 510 -6.16 -17.82 19.41
C ALA A 510 -7.56 -18.13 18.86
N LYS A 511 -8.31 -18.88 19.66
CA LYS A 511 -9.71 -19.21 19.38
C LYS A 511 -10.61 -18.40 20.28
N PRO A 512 -11.85 -18.10 19.85
CA PRO A 512 -12.81 -17.45 20.72
C PRO A 512 -12.96 -18.31 21.99
N PRO A 513 -12.94 -17.71 23.19
CA PRO A 513 -13.20 -18.45 24.40
C PRO A 513 -14.58 -19.11 24.32
N ARG A 514 -14.76 -20.24 25.03
CA ARG A 514 -16.10 -20.81 25.20
C ARG A 514 -16.78 -20.12 26.39
N SER A 515 -17.92 -19.48 26.16
CA SER A 515 -18.74 -18.91 27.22
C SER A 515 -19.43 -20.01 28.02
N ALA A 516 -19.90 -19.65 29.22
CA ALA A 516 -20.76 -20.52 30.02
C ALA A 516 -22.16 -20.73 29.40
N HIS A 517 -22.46 -20.07 28.27
CA HIS A 517 -23.76 -20.06 27.61
C HIS A 517 -23.74 -20.91 26.33
N LEU A 518 -23.42 -22.19 26.50
CA LEU A 518 -23.48 -23.19 25.43
C LEU A 518 -24.88 -23.79 25.34
N ILE A 519 -25.50 -23.73 24.17
CA ILE A 519 -26.71 -24.50 23.86
C ILE A 519 -26.37 -25.60 22.84
N SER A 520 -27.22 -26.62 22.72
CA SER A 520 -27.01 -27.71 21.77
C SER A 520 -28.04 -27.64 20.66
N ILE A 521 -27.63 -27.32 19.44
CA ILE A 521 -28.51 -27.27 18.26
C ILE A 521 -28.16 -28.44 17.35
N ASN A 522 -29.12 -29.35 17.11
CA ASN A 522 -28.91 -30.59 16.34
C ASN A 522 -27.71 -31.45 16.83
N GLY A 523 -27.41 -31.39 18.13
CA GLY A 523 -26.29 -32.13 18.75
C GLY A 523 -24.93 -31.45 18.61
N ALA A 524 -24.85 -30.27 17.98
CA ALA A 524 -23.65 -29.44 17.96
C ALA A 524 -23.71 -28.40 19.10
N PRO A 525 -22.66 -28.28 19.94
CA PRO A 525 -22.59 -27.20 20.93
C PRO A 525 -22.39 -25.86 20.23
N VAL A 526 -23.27 -24.90 20.51
CA VAL A 526 -23.25 -23.53 19.99
C VAL A 526 -23.04 -22.57 21.15
N ASP A 527 -21.98 -21.78 21.05
CA ASP A 527 -21.69 -20.70 22.00
C ASP A 527 -22.42 -19.43 21.58
N LEU A 528 -23.45 -19.07 22.37
CA LEU A 528 -24.30 -17.92 22.11
C LEU A 528 -23.57 -16.57 22.18
N VAL A 529 -22.40 -16.53 22.82
CA VAL A 529 -21.62 -15.31 22.99
C VAL A 529 -20.55 -15.19 21.91
N HIS A 530 -19.90 -16.30 21.52
CA HIS A 530 -18.68 -16.26 20.70
C HIS A 530 -18.73 -17.02 19.36
N GLN A 531 -19.68 -17.94 19.10
CA GLN A 531 -19.69 -18.79 17.89
C GLN A 531 -20.90 -18.57 16.99
N ALA A 532 -21.68 -17.53 17.23
CA ALA A 532 -22.91 -17.30 16.50
C ALA A 532 -22.63 -16.95 15.03
N SER A 533 -22.57 -17.96 14.14
CA SER A 533 -23.04 -17.83 12.76
C SER A 533 -24.54 -17.47 12.72
N GLU A 534 -25.18 -17.67 13.86
CA GLU A 534 -26.41 -17.13 14.41
C GLU A 534 -26.31 -15.64 14.82
N ILE A 535 -25.61 -14.76 14.09
CA ILE A 535 -25.49 -13.34 14.48
C ILE A 535 -26.86 -12.71 14.72
N ASP A 536 -27.87 -13.10 13.95
CA ASP A 536 -29.24 -12.65 14.15
C ASP A 536 -29.88 -13.23 15.42
N LEU A 537 -29.71 -14.52 15.71
CA LEU A 537 -30.30 -15.13 16.91
C LEU A 537 -29.56 -14.69 18.18
N ALA A 538 -28.23 -14.58 18.13
CA ALA A 538 -27.41 -14.11 19.24
C ALA A 538 -27.58 -12.61 19.49
N SER A 539 -27.60 -11.77 18.45
CA SER A 539 -27.90 -10.33 18.62
C SER A 539 -29.34 -10.13 19.07
N TRP A 540 -30.31 -10.87 18.53
CA TRP A 540 -31.68 -10.85 19.02
C TRP A 540 -31.77 -11.27 20.49
N ILE A 541 -31.09 -12.35 20.91
CA ILE A 541 -31.04 -12.79 22.31
C ILE A 541 -30.40 -11.68 23.16
N VAL A 542 -29.21 -11.20 22.82
CA VAL A 542 -28.46 -10.20 23.59
C VAL A 542 -29.22 -8.87 23.69
N THR A 543 -29.78 -8.36 22.59
CA THR A 543 -30.60 -7.15 22.55
C THR A 543 -31.87 -7.28 23.40
N LYS A 544 -32.51 -8.46 23.45
CA LYS A 544 -33.66 -8.72 24.34
C LYS A 544 -33.26 -8.89 25.81
N LEU A 545 -32.03 -9.32 26.07
CA LEU A 545 -31.50 -9.58 27.42
C LEU A 545 -30.78 -8.37 28.04
N ARG A 546 -30.37 -7.37 27.26
CA ARG A 546 -29.60 -6.19 27.71
C ARG A 546 -30.22 -5.46 28.89
N ASP A 547 -31.54 -5.26 28.85
CA ASP A 547 -32.28 -4.51 29.87
C ASP A 547 -32.87 -5.40 30.98
N LYS A 548 -32.48 -6.69 31.02
CA LYS A 548 -33.08 -7.69 31.91
C LYS A 548 -32.15 -8.02 33.10
N PRO A 549 -32.70 -8.15 34.32
CA PRO A 549 -31.97 -8.66 35.48
C PRO A 549 -31.35 -10.04 35.20
N ARG A 550 -30.19 -10.33 35.82
CA ARG A 550 -29.39 -11.55 35.59
C ARG A 550 -30.21 -12.85 35.67
N GLU A 551 -31.15 -12.94 36.60
CA GLU A 551 -32.00 -14.12 36.81
C GLU A 551 -32.95 -14.38 35.63
N ALA A 552 -33.50 -13.31 35.03
CA ALA A 552 -34.37 -13.42 33.85
C ALA A 552 -33.58 -13.81 32.59
N ARG A 553 -32.30 -13.43 32.52
CA ARG A 553 -31.38 -13.86 31.45
C ARG A 553 -31.12 -15.37 31.51
N ILE A 554 -30.86 -15.90 32.70
CA ILE A 554 -30.63 -17.34 32.92
C ILE A 554 -31.87 -18.17 32.54
N ALA A 555 -33.06 -17.75 32.96
CA ALA A 555 -34.30 -18.46 32.67
C ALA A 555 -34.66 -18.52 31.17
N LEU A 556 -34.32 -17.48 30.39
CA LEU A 556 -34.57 -17.46 28.95
C LEU A 556 -33.62 -18.39 28.20
N LEU A 557 -32.35 -18.45 28.64
CA LEU A 557 -31.34 -19.36 28.10
C LEU A 557 -31.67 -20.83 28.39
N ASP A 558 -32.16 -21.14 29.59
CA ASP A 558 -32.65 -22.47 29.97
C ASP A 558 -33.87 -22.93 29.14
N ALA A 559 -34.67 -21.99 28.64
CA ALA A 559 -35.81 -22.30 27.78
C ALA A 559 -35.38 -22.58 26.33
N LEU A 560 -34.38 -21.84 25.82
CA LEU A 560 -33.84 -22.02 24.48
C LEU A 560 -33.01 -23.31 24.36
N ALA A 561 -32.35 -23.75 25.43
CA ALA A 561 -31.58 -25.01 25.47
C ALA A 561 -32.43 -26.29 25.39
N LYS A 562 -33.77 -26.18 25.41
CA LYS A 562 -34.72 -27.31 25.36
C LYS A 562 -35.37 -27.52 23.98
N VAL A 563 -35.05 -26.67 23.01
CA VAL A 563 -35.44 -26.75 21.60
C VAL A 563 -34.22 -27.18 20.81
#